data_AF-A0A6F9CWY3-F1
#
_entry.id   AF-A0A6F9CWY3-F1
#
_cell.length_a   1.000
_cell.length_b   1.000
_cell.length_c   1.000
_cell.angle_alpha   90.00
_cell.angle_beta   90.00
_cell.angle_gamma   90.00
#
_symmetry.space_group_name_H-M   'P 1'
#
loop_
_entity.id
_entity.type
_entity.pdbx_description
1 polymer ?
#
loop_
_entity_poly.entity_id
_entity_poly.type
_entity_poly.pdbx_seq_one_letter_code
_entity_poly.pdbx_strand_id
1 'polypeptide(L)'
;MQACEKDSQCGGGMCCAVSLWIRSLRMCAPMGQKGDECHRLSHKVPFFGKRLHHTCPCLPNLACITTSEGKSKCLSPYMYKEHYL
;
A
#
# COMPACT_ATOMS: atom_id res chain seq x y z
N MET A 1 -16.04 1.29 7.16
CA MET A 1 -14.74 1.92 7.45
C MET A 1 -14.50 1.76 8.94
N GLN A 2 -13.41 1.10 9.34
CA GLN A 2 -13.14 0.71 10.74
C GLN A 2 -11.87 1.40 11.23
N ALA A 3 -11.89 2.01 12.41
CA ALA A 3 -10.69 2.55 13.05
C ALA A 3 -9.78 1.43 13.58
N CYS A 4 -8.48 1.63 13.54
CA CYS A 4 -7.50 0.60 13.91
C CYS A 4 -6.20 1.22 14.44
N GLU A 5 -5.37 0.42 15.10
CA GLU A 5 -3.99 0.78 15.47
C GLU A 5 -2.96 -0.15 14.81
N LYS A 6 -3.34 -1.39 14.51
CA LYS A 6 -2.50 -2.43 13.88
C LYS A 6 -3.24 -3.13 12.74
N ASP A 7 -2.50 -3.68 11.78
CA ASP A 7 -3.05 -4.43 10.64
C ASP A 7 -3.88 -5.64 11.08
N SER A 8 -3.56 -6.28 12.21
CA SER A 8 -4.27 -7.47 12.72
C SER A 8 -5.72 -7.19 13.14
N GLN A 9 -6.12 -5.93 13.28
CA GLN A 9 -7.51 -5.54 13.55
C GLN A 9 -8.34 -5.43 12.26
N CYS A 10 -7.68 -5.45 11.10
CA CYS A 10 -8.32 -5.32 9.80
C CYS A 10 -8.50 -6.69 9.14
N GLY A 11 -9.40 -6.75 8.17
CA GLY A 11 -9.65 -7.96 7.37
C GLY A 11 -8.49 -8.31 6.44
N GLY A 12 -8.53 -9.52 5.88
CA GLY A 12 -7.57 -9.95 4.85
C GLY A 12 -7.60 -9.00 3.64
N GLY A 13 -6.42 -8.69 3.09
CA GLY A 13 -6.30 -7.74 1.98
C GLY A 13 -6.44 -6.27 2.40
N MET A 14 -6.35 -5.96 3.69
CA MET A 14 -6.41 -4.60 4.23
C MET A 14 -5.20 -4.28 5.10
N CYS A 15 -4.91 -3.00 5.28
CA CYS A 15 -3.90 -2.52 6.22
C CYS A 15 -4.44 -1.38 7.07
N CYS A 16 -3.80 -1.11 8.22
CA CYS A 16 -4.17 -0.01 9.10
C CYS A 16 -3.41 1.27 8.72
N ALA A 17 -3.96 2.09 7.82
CA ALA A 17 -3.29 3.26 7.25
C ALA A 17 -3.72 4.57 7.93
N VAL A 18 -2.85 5.58 7.86
CA VAL A 18 -3.15 6.95 8.34
C VAL A 18 -4.15 7.63 7.40
N SER A 19 -5.12 8.35 7.95
CA SER A 19 -6.07 9.15 7.15
C SER A 19 -5.35 10.29 6.41
N LEU A 20 -5.81 10.60 5.18
CA LEU A 20 -5.29 11.70 4.38
C LEU A 20 -5.47 13.07 5.04
N TRP A 21 -6.54 13.24 5.81
CA TRP A 21 -6.96 14.55 6.35
C TRP A 21 -6.60 14.72 7.83
N ILE A 22 -6.55 13.62 8.59
CA ILE A 22 -6.39 13.64 10.05
C ILE A 22 -5.28 12.68 10.44
N ARG A 23 -4.08 13.21 10.71
CA ARG A 23 -2.88 12.41 10.99
C ARG A 23 -2.99 11.51 12.24
N SER A 24 -3.81 11.91 13.21
CA SER A 24 -4.08 11.13 14.42
C SER A 24 -5.03 9.96 14.20
N LEU A 25 -5.72 9.91 13.05
CA LEU A 25 -6.72 8.90 12.74
C LEU A 25 -6.15 7.85 11.80
N ARG A 26 -6.35 6.57 12.16
CA ARG A 26 -6.01 5.43 11.32
C ARG A 26 -7.25 4.58 11.07
N MET A 27 -7.35 4.05 9.87
CA MET A 27 -8.46 3.21 9.46
C MET A 27 -7.98 2.01 8.64
N CYS A 28 -8.75 0.94 8.70
CA CYS A 28 -8.58 -0.17 7.78
C CYS A 28 -8.86 0.31 6.35
N ALA A 29 -7.83 0.23 5.52
CA ALA A 29 -7.84 0.61 4.12
C ALA A 29 -7.48 -0.62 3.25
N PRO A 30 -8.02 -0.74 2.04
CA PRO A 30 -7.69 -1.83 1.14
C PRO A 30 -6.23 -1.75 0.68
N MET A 31 -5.65 -2.90 0.34
CA MET A 31 -4.37 -2.96 -0.39
C MET A 31 -4.48 -2.30 -1.78
N GLY A 32 -3.36 -1.79 -2.28
CA GLY A 32 -3.30 -1.07 -3.56
C GLY A 32 -3.55 -1.98 -4.77
N GLN A 33 -4.43 -1.56 -5.65
CA GLN A 33 -4.78 -2.21 -6.91
C GLN A 33 -3.87 -1.72 -8.05
N LYS A 34 -4.02 -2.31 -9.23
CA LYS A 34 -3.21 -1.94 -10.41
C LYS A 34 -3.40 -0.46 -10.74
N GLY A 35 -2.32 0.31 -10.74
CA GLY A 35 -2.28 1.74 -11.05
C GLY A 35 -2.32 2.65 -9.82
N ASP A 36 -2.73 2.14 -8.65
CA ASP A 36 -2.80 2.92 -7.42
C ASP A 36 -1.42 3.41 -6.98
N GLU A 37 -1.38 4.58 -6.34
CA GLU A 37 -0.16 5.10 -5.72
C GLU A 37 0.25 4.22 -4.54
N CYS A 38 1.54 3.97 -4.44
CA CYS A 38 2.12 3.15 -3.39
C CYS A 38 3.43 3.75 -2.91
N HIS A 39 3.83 3.40 -1.70
CA HIS A 39 5.12 3.76 -1.15
C HIS A 39 6.01 2.52 -1.08
N ARG A 40 7.30 2.62 -1.49
CA ARG A 40 8.21 1.47 -1.47
C ARG A 40 8.45 0.90 -0.06
N LEU A 41 8.28 1.74 0.97
CA LEU A 41 8.36 1.35 2.38
C LEU A 41 7.01 0.87 2.95
N SER A 42 5.99 0.68 2.12
CA SER A 42 4.75 0.01 2.53
C SER A 42 5.05 -1.47 2.77
N HIS A 43 5.46 -1.81 4.00
CA HIS A 43 5.71 -3.18 4.45
C HIS A 43 4.52 -4.11 4.18
N LYS A 44 4.77 -5.39 3.89
CA LYS A 44 3.73 -6.42 3.67
C LYS A 44 2.71 -6.47 4.82
N VAL A 45 1.50 -6.94 4.51
CA VAL A 45 0.43 -7.20 5.49
C VAL A 45 0.53 -8.66 5.97
N PRO A 46 0.40 -8.95 7.28
CA PRO A 46 0.27 -7.98 8.36
C PRO A 46 1.61 -7.34 8.70
N PHE A 47 1.62 -6.02 8.88
CA PHE A 47 2.72 -5.32 9.52
C PHE A 47 2.46 -5.26 11.03
N PHE A 48 3.42 -5.73 11.83
CA PHE A 48 3.29 -5.81 13.29
C PHE A 48 3.57 -4.48 14.01
N GLY A 49 4.12 -3.48 13.32
CA GLY A 49 4.30 -2.12 13.83
C GLY A 49 3.11 -1.21 13.53
N LYS A 50 3.27 0.09 13.79
CA LYS A 50 2.28 1.12 13.42
C LYS A 50 2.64 1.74 12.09
N ARG A 51 1.70 1.77 11.15
CA ARG A 51 1.91 2.48 9.88
C ARG A 51 1.85 3.98 10.11
N LEU A 52 2.76 4.69 9.42
CA LEU A 52 2.86 6.15 9.43
C LEU A 52 2.46 6.78 8.09
N HIS A 53 2.25 5.94 7.07
CA HIS A 53 1.87 6.36 5.73
C HIS A 53 0.37 6.13 5.51
N HIS A 54 -0.20 6.90 4.60
CA HIS A 54 -1.58 6.77 4.15
C HIS A 54 -1.76 5.69 3.07
N THR A 55 -0.67 5.13 2.54
CA THR A 55 -0.69 4.07 1.52
C THR A 55 -0.59 2.68 2.14
N CYS A 56 -1.45 1.77 1.72
CA CYS A 56 -1.28 0.34 1.95
C CYS A 56 -0.31 -0.29 0.93
N PRO A 57 0.21 -1.50 1.19
CA PRO A 57 0.98 -2.26 0.19
C PRO A 57 0.09 -2.65 -0.98
N CYS A 58 0.70 -2.90 -2.14
CA CYS A 58 0.00 -3.45 -3.29
C CYS A 58 -0.51 -4.87 -3.02
N LEU A 59 -1.55 -5.28 -3.74
CA LEU A 59 -2.03 -6.67 -3.73
C LEU A 59 -0.88 -7.67 -4.03
N PRO A 60 -0.96 -8.93 -3.54
CA PRO A 60 0.15 -9.90 -3.63
C PRO A 60 0.71 -10.18 -5.04
N ASN A 61 -0.08 -9.95 -6.08
CA ASN A 61 0.30 -10.14 -7.48
C ASN A 61 0.87 -8.88 -8.15
N LEU A 62 1.05 -7.80 -7.39
CA LEU A 62 1.55 -6.50 -7.87
C LEU A 62 2.79 -6.09 -7.09
N ALA A 63 3.63 -5.30 -7.74
CA ALA A 63 4.80 -4.69 -7.13
C ALA A 63 4.66 -3.16 -7.09
N CYS A 64 5.21 -2.53 -6.06
CA CYS A 64 5.30 -1.08 -6.00
C CYS A 64 6.51 -0.61 -6.81
N ILE A 65 6.27 -0.07 -8.00
CA ILE A 65 7.29 0.26 -8.99
C ILE A 65 7.30 1.76 -9.23
N THR A 66 8.48 2.36 -9.29
CA THR A 66 8.64 3.78 -9.64
C THR A 66 8.69 3.94 -11.14
N THR A 67 7.76 4.74 -11.67
CA THR A 67 7.69 5.07 -13.09
C THR A 67 8.76 6.11 -13.47
N SER A 68 8.97 6.33 -14.77
CA SER A 68 9.85 7.37 -15.30
C SER A 68 9.48 8.79 -14.83
N GLU A 69 8.21 9.00 -14.46
CA GLU A 69 7.71 10.25 -13.87
C GLU A 69 8.10 10.41 -12.39
N GLY A 70 8.84 9.47 -11.80
CA GLY A 70 9.23 9.49 -10.37
C GLY A 70 8.12 9.08 -9.40
N LYS A 71 6.91 8.79 -9.89
CA LYS A 71 5.77 8.33 -9.07
C LYS A 71 5.86 6.83 -8.84
N SER A 72 5.50 6.38 -7.64
CA SER A 72 5.48 4.94 -7.30
C SER A 72 4.05 4.41 -7.39
N LYS A 73 3.84 3.39 -8.24
CA LYS A 73 2.52 2.81 -8.52
C LYS A 73 2.54 1.29 -8.41
N CYS A 74 1.40 0.70 -8.07
CA CYS A 74 1.20 -0.73 -8.06
C CYS A 74 1.07 -1.27 -9.49
N LEU A 75 2.06 -2.01 -9.98
CA LEU A 75 2.13 -2.50 -11.35
C LEU A 75 2.44 -3.99 -11.40
N SER A 76 2.13 -4.63 -12.53
CA SER A 76 2.53 -6.02 -12.75
C SER A 76 4.05 -6.09 -12.87
N PRO A 77 4.73 -6.93 -12.06
CA PRO A 77 6.19 -7.08 -12.14
C PRO A 77 6.65 -7.71 -13.46
N TYR A 78 5.78 -8.46 -14.15
CA TYR A 78 6.10 -9.08 -15.43
C TYR A 78 6.12 -8.06 -16.57
N MET A 79 5.11 -7.19 -16.64
CA MET A 79 5.01 -6.17 -17.69
C MET A 79 6.05 -5.07 -17.53
N TYR A 80 6.52 -4.79 -16.31
CA TYR A 80 7.57 -3.79 -16.11
C TYR A 80 8.93 -4.21 -16.67
N LYS A 81 9.25 -5.51 -16.64
CA LYS A 81 10.52 -6.03 -17.18
C LYS A 81 10.61 -5.87 -18.71
N GLU A 82 9.51 -6.01 -19.43
CA GLU A 82 9.48 -5.88 -20.90
C GLU A 82 9.66 -4.43 -21.38
N HIS A 83 9.39 -3.43 -20.53
CA HIS A 83 9.56 -2.01 -20.88
C HIS A 83 10.96 -1.45 -20.59
N TYR A 84 11.84 -2.21 -19.93
CA TYR A 84 13.19 -1.78 -19.54
C TYR A 84 14.30 -2.78 -19.95
N LEU A 85 13.99 -3.73 -20.83
CA LEU A 85 14.93 -4.66 -21.47
C LEU A 85 15.04 -4.37 -22.97
#